data_AF-A0A259R8G8-F1
#
_entry.id   AF-A0A259R8G8-F1
#
_cell.length_a   1.000
_cell.length_b   1.000
_cell.length_c   1.000
_cell.angle_alpha   90.00
_cell.angle_beta   90.00
_cell.angle_gamma   90.00
#
_symmetry.space_group_name_H-M   'P 1'
#
loop_
_entity.id
_entity.type
_entity.pdbx_description
1 polymer ?
#
loop_
_entity_poly.entity_id
_entity_poly.type
_entity_poly.pdbx_seq_one_letter_code
_entity_poly.pdbx_strand_id
1 'polypeptide(L)'
;LPGRSLLLLGDMGEVGDNGPAFHAEVGAYAAQRGVAALWACGAMTAQAVAAAQAAGLAAAKHQPDLMDFTLEAAALREFDTVLVKGSRFMRMERAVQAIAALAANGNGASTQEVHHAA
;
A
#
# COMPACT_ATOMS: atom_id res chain seq x y z
N LEU A 1 8.54 13.02 2.97
CA LEU A 1 9.66 12.50 2.15
C LEU A 1 9.36 12.88 0.71
N PRO A 2 10.34 13.33 -0.07
CA PRO A 2 10.16 13.50 -1.51
C PRO A 2 9.89 12.15 -2.18
N GLY A 3 9.16 12.14 -3.30
CA GLY A 3 8.89 10.93 -4.09
C GLY A 3 7.42 10.48 -4.09
N ARG A 4 7.10 9.52 -4.96
CA ARG A 4 5.79 8.88 -5.08
C ARG A 4 5.58 7.97 -3.87
N SER A 5 4.54 8.25 -3.09
CA SER A 5 4.23 7.47 -1.89
C SER A 5 2.99 6.60 -2.06
N LEU A 6 3.06 5.40 -1.49
CA LEU A 6 1.96 4.46 -1.37
C LEU A 6 1.54 4.34 0.11
N LEU A 7 0.24 4.45 0.38
CA LEU A 7 -0.35 4.04 1.66
C LEU A 7 -0.97 2.65 1.50
N LEU A 8 -0.49 1.68 2.29
CA LEU A 8 -1.13 0.38 2.46
C LEU A 8 -1.88 0.34 3.80
N LEU A 9 -3.21 0.37 3.73
CA LEU A 9 -4.12 0.52 4.87
C LEU A 9 -4.83 -0.79 5.18
N GLY A 10 -4.74 -1.26 6.43
CA GLY A 10 -5.56 -2.31 7.00
C GLY A 10 -6.68 -1.75 7.88
N ASP A 11 -7.70 -2.56 8.18
CA ASP A 11 -8.78 -2.17 9.08
C ASP A 11 -8.26 -1.64 10.42
N MET A 12 -8.90 -0.57 10.90
CA MET A 12 -8.80 -0.07 12.26
C MET A 12 -9.80 -0.82 13.15
N GLY A 13 -9.28 -1.45 14.21
CA GLY A 13 -10.09 -2.10 15.25
C GLY A 13 -10.44 -1.16 16.40
N GLU A 14 -11.37 -1.59 17.25
CA GLU A 14 -11.75 -0.90 18.50
C GLU A 14 -12.34 0.52 18.29
N VAL A 15 -12.73 0.84 17.06
CA VAL A 15 -13.31 2.14 16.65
C VAL A 15 -14.84 2.23 16.85
N GLY A 16 -15.46 1.14 17.30
CA GLY A 16 -16.91 1.03 17.47
C GLY A 16 -17.69 1.28 16.17
N ASP A 17 -18.91 1.79 16.30
CA ASP A 17 -19.81 2.04 15.17
C ASP A 17 -19.30 3.14 14.21
N ASN A 18 -18.33 3.93 14.63
CA ASN A 18 -17.72 5.00 13.83
C ASN A 18 -16.63 4.50 12.88
N GLY A 19 -16.32 3.20 12.88
CA GLY A 19 -15.30 2.64 12.00
C GLY A 19 -15.44 3.07 10.54
N PRO A 20 -16.62 2.99 9.89
CA PRO A 20 -16.76 3.41 8.49
C PRO A 20 -16.37 4.88 8.26
N ALA A 21 -16.78 5.78 9.15
CA ALA A 21 -16.49 7.21 9.07
C ALA A 21 -14.99 7.49 9.23
N PHE A 22 -14.33 6.87 10.20
CA PHE A 22 -12.89 7.05 10.39
C PHE A 22 -12.08 6.50 9.21
N HIS A 23 -12.49 5.39 8.60
CA HIS A 23 -11.82 4.89 7.40
C HIS A 23 -11.99 5.88 6.23
N ALA A 24 -13.19 6.41 6.03
CA ALA A 24 -13.44 7.44 5.02
C ALA A 24 -12.58 8.69 5.25
N GLU A 25 -12.46 9.15 6.50
CA GLU A 25 -11.61 10.29 6.87
C GLU A 25 -10.15 10.06 6.48
N VAL A 26 -9.58 8.89 6.81
CA VAL A 26 -8.20 8.53 6.42
C VAL A 26 -8.04 8.53 4.90
N GLY A 27 -9.01 7.99 4.17
CA GLY A 27 -9.00 7.97 2.71
C GLY A 27 -8.97 9.36 2.09
N ALA A 28 -9.90 10.22 2.49
CA ALA A 28 -9.95 11.61 2.03
C ALA A 28 -8.67 12.38 2.41
N TYR A 29 -8.18 12.17 3.63
CA TYR A 29 -6.96 12.80 4.09
C TYR A 29 -5.73 12.37 3.27
N ALA A 30 -5.60 11.08 2.94
CA ALA A 30 -4.50 10.58 2.10
C ALA A 30 -4.47 11.27 0.72
N ALA A 31 -5.63 11.47 0.10
CA ALA A 31 -5.75 12.21 -1.15
C ALA A 31 -5.33 13.68 -0.99
N GLN A 32 -5.81 14.36 0.05
CA GLN A 32 -5.45 15.76 0.34
C GLN A 32 -3.96 15.96 0.62
N ARG A 33 -3.29 14.94 1.18
CA ARG A 33 -1.84 14.96 1.43
C ARG A 33 -0.99 14.62 0.21
N GLY A 34 -1.60 14.31 -0.94
CA GLY A 34 -0.89 14.02 -2.17
C GLY A 34 -0.20 12.66 -2.18
N VAL A 35 -0.74 11.68 -1.44
CA VAL A 35 -0.29 10.28 -1.57
C VAL A 35 -0.55 9.82 -3.00
N ALA A 36 0.42 9.15 -3.64
CA ALA A 36 0.31 8.77 -5.05
C ALA A 36 -0.64 7.58 -5.27
N ALA A 37 -0.77 6.69 -4.28
CA ALA A 37 -1.73 5.58 -4.31
C ALA A 37 -2.19 5.17 -2.90
N LEU A 38 -3.44 4.68 -2.80
CA LEU A 38 -4.01 4.08 -1.60
C LEU A 38 -4.40 2.63 -1.89
N TRP A 39 -3.71 1.69 -1.27
CA TRP A 39 -4.07 0.29 -1.32
C TRP A 39 -4.65 -0.12 0.02
N ALA A 40 -5.82 -0.74 0.04
CA ALA A 40 -6.51 -1.03 1.28
C ALA A 40 -6.96 -2.48 1.35
N CYS A 41 -6.79 -3.11 2.52
CA CYS A 41 -7.24 -4.47 2.79
C CYS A 41 -8.09 -4.55 4.07
N GLY A 42 -9.20 -5.26 4.02
CA GLY A 42 -10.15 -5.38 5.14
C GLY A 42 -11.50 -4.73 4.84
N ALA A 43 -12.56 -5.25 5.45
CA ALA A 43 -13.94 -4.94 5.05
C ALA A 43 -14.29 -3.45 5.19
N MET A 44 -13.79 -2.77 6.23
CA MET A 44 -14.12 -1.38 6.51
C MET A 44 -13.29 -0.41 5.66
N THR A 45 -12.09 -0.81 5.23
CA THR A 45 -11.23 0.01 4.39
C THR A 45 -11.81 0.33 3.00
N ALA A 46 -12.86 -0.34 2.55
CA ALA A 46 -13.61 0.04 1.35
C ALA A 46 -14.10 1.50 1.41
N GLN A 47 -14.45 1.98 2.61
CA GLN A 47 -14.85 3.37 2.83
C GLN A 47 -13.69 4.36 2.64
N ALA A 48 -12.47 3.96 3.01
CA ALA A 48 -11.27 4.76 2.77
C ALA A 48 -11.02 4.90 1.26
N VAL A 49 -11.14 3.81 0.50
CA VAL A 49 -10.96 3.84 -0.95
C VAL A 49 -12.00 4.73 -1.63
N ALA A 50 -13.28 4.58 -1.28
CA ALA A 50 -14.34 5.40 -1.83
C ALA A 50 -14.12 6.90 -1.56
N ALA A 51 -13.76 7.26 -0.33
CA ALA A 51 -13.50 8.65 0.06
C ALA A 51 -12.25 9.22 -0.61
N ALA A 52 -11.18 8.43 -0.75
CA ALA A 52 -9.97 8.84 -1.44
C ALA A 52 -10.24 9.14 -2.93
N GLN A 53 -10.99 8.27 -3.60
CA GLN A 53 -11.38 8.46 -5.00
C GLN A 53 -12.25 9.71 -5.18
N ALA A 54 -13.24 9.92 -4.30
CA ALA A 54 -14.07 11.12 -4.29
C ALA A 54 -13.25 12.40 -4.06
N ALA A 55 -12.16 12.31 -3.30
CA ALA A 55 -11.21 13.40 -3.06
C ALA A 55 -10.12 13.54 -4.15
N GLY A 56 -10.19 12.77 -5.24
CA GLY A 56 -9.31 12.90 -6.41
C GLY A 56 -8.14 11.92 -6.49
N LEU A 57 -8.01 10.97 -5.55
CA LEU A 57 -7.01 9.91 -5.62
C LEU A 57 -7.53 8.73 -6.45
N ALA A 58 -7.34 8.81 -7.78
CA ALA A 58 -7.80 7.77 -8.71
C ALA A 58 -7.09 6.41 -8.48
N ALA A 59 -5.82 6.42 -8.08
CA ALA A 59 -5.03 5.22 -7.79
C ALA A 59 -5.33 4.66 -6.40
N ALA A 60 -6.61 4.37 -6.12
CA ALA A 60 -7.05 3.75 -4.88
C ALA A 60 -7.75 2.41 -5.15
N LYS A 61 -7.35 1.34 -4.45
CA LYS A 61 -7.92 -0.01 -4.62
C LYS A 61 -8.15 -0.72 -3.30
N HIS A 62 -9.18 -1.54 -3.25
CA HIS A 62 -9.61 -2.32 -2.08
C HIS A 62 -9.47 -3.82 -2.36
N GLN A 63 -9.10 -4.59 -1.34
CA GLN A 63 -9.25 -6.04 -1.28
C GLN A 63 -9.87 -6.43 0.07
N PRO A 64 -10.69 -7.48 0.14
CA PRO A 64 -11.30 -7.90 1.40
C PRO A 64 -10.28 -8.51 2.37
N ASP A 65 -9.28 -9.24 1.87
CA ASP A 65 -8.22 -9.87 2.67
C ASP A 65 -6.83 -9.45 2.16
N LEU A 66 -5.87 -9.45 3.07
CA LEU A 66 -4.45 -9.30 2.73
C LEU A 66 -3.92 -10.46 1.89
N MET A 67 -4.48 -11.67 2.02
CA MET A 67 -4.08 -12.83 1.20
C MET A 67 -4.47 -12.67 -0.27
N ASP A 68 -5.55 -11.95 -0.55
CA ASP A 68 -5.96 -11.59 -1.92
C ASP A 68 -5.15 -10.40 -2.44
N PHE A 69 -4.42 -9.73 -1.55
CA PHE A 69 -3.61 -8.57 -1.86
C PHE A 69 -2.28 -9.02 -2.49
N THR A 70 -2.28 -9.19 -3.81
CA THR A 70 -1.06 -9.52 -4.56
C THR A 70 -0.18 -8.27 -4.70
N LEU A 71 0.97 -8.28 -4.01
CA LEU A 71 2.02 -7.26 -4.13
C LEU A 71 2.99 -7.68 -5.23
N GLU A 72 2.86 -7.07 -6.41
CA GLU A 72 3.82 -7.29 -7.50
C GLU A 72 5.04 -6.37 -7.34
N ALA A 73 6.24 -6.93 -7.51
CA ALA A 73 7.49 -6.16 -7.46
C ALA A 73 7.47 -4.98 -8.46
N ALA A 74 6.92 -5.19 -9.65
CA ALA A 74 6.83 -4.15 -10.68
C ALA A 74 5.98 -2.96 -10.21
N ALA A 75 4.82 -3.23 -9.59
CA ALA A 75 3.95 -2.17 -9.06
C ALA A 75 4.60 -1.43 -7.88
N LEU A 76 5.32 -2.14 -7.01
CA LEU A 76 6.01 -1.51 -5.88
C LEU A 76 7.15 -0.58 -6.31
N ARG A 77 7.82 -0.86 -7.44
CA ARG A 77 8.90 -0.01 -7.97
C ARG A 77 8.42 1.37 -8.44
N GLU A 78 7.11 1.58 -8.59
CA GLU A 78 6.55 2.90 -8.92
C GLU A 78 6.52 3.87 -7.72
N PHE A 79 6.88 3.40 -6.52
CA PHE A 79 6.82 4.15 -5.28
C PHE A 79 8.16 4.20 -4.57
N ASP A 80 8.56 5.39 -4.15
CA ASP A 80 9.78 5.64 -3.38
C ASP A 80 9.58 5.35 -1.89
N THR A 81 8.33 5.38 -1.42
CA THR A 81 8.00 5.17 -0.01
C THR A 81 6.69 4.43 0.11
N VAL A 82 6.66 3.42 0.97
CA VAL A 82 5.44 2.70 1.33
C VAL A 82 5.19 2.84 2.82
N LEU A 83 4.04 3.41 3.19
CA LEU A 83 3.57 3.44 4.57
C LEU A 83 2.58 2.29 4.77
N VAL A 84 2.87 1.40 5.71
CA VAL A 84 1.94 0.33 6.10
C VAL A 84 1.31 0.67 7.44
N LYS A 85 -0.03 0.70 7.51
CA LYS A 85 -0.77 0.95 8.74
C LYS A 85 -1.99 0.04 8.82
N GLY A 86 -2.22 -0.57 9.98
CA GLY A 86 -3.45 -1.29 10.31
C GLY A 86 -3.44 -1.72 11.77
N SER A 87 -4.54 -2.28 12.26
CA SER A 87 -4.59 -2.86 13.60
C SER A 87 -3.82 -4.18 13.71
N ARG A 88 -3.39 -4.52 14.94
CA ARG A 88 -2.58 -5.73 15.20
C ARG A 88 -3.26 -7.02 14.73
N PHE A 89 -4.58 -7.12 14.85
CA PHE A 89 -5.33 -8.31 14.42
C PHE A 89 -5.26 -8.55 12.90
N MET A 90 -5.02 -7.51 12.09
CA MET A 90 -4.86 -7.63 10.63
C MET A 90 -3.53 -8.26 10.23
N ARG A 91 -2.56 -8.30 11.16
CA ARG A 91 -1.23 -8.88 10.94
C ARG A 91 -0.50 -8.26 9.73
N MET A 92 -0.51 -6.92 9.67
CA MET A 92 0.07 -6.14 8.57
C MET A 92 1.59 -6.28 8.45
N GLU A 93 2.26 -6.82 9.47
CA GLU A 93 3.67 -7.23 9.39
C GLU A 93 3.94 -8.20 8.23
N ARG A 94 2.94 -9.01 7.83
CA ARG A 94 3.04 -9.88 6.64
C ARG A 94 3.24 -9.07 5.36
N ALA A 95 2.56 -7.94 5.23
CA ALA A 95 2.72 -7.04 4.08
C ALA A 95 4.12 -6.40 4.08
N VAL A 96 4.59 -5.97 5.25
CA VAL A 96 5.94 -5.42 5.41
C VAL A 96 7.00 -6.45 5.02
N GLN A 97 6.87 -7.69 5.48
CA GLN A 97 7.77 -8.80 5.13
C GLN A 97 7.76 -9.07 3.62
N ALA A 98 6.59 -9.10 2.99
CA ALA A 98 6.46 -9.29 1.54
C ALA A 98 7.15 -8.15 0.76
N ILE A 99 6.90 -6.89 1.14
CA ILE A 99 7.55 -5.72 0.53
C ILE A 99 9.07 -5.80 0.68
N ALA A 100 9.56 -6.13 1.87
CA ALA A 100 11.00 -6.26 2.13
C ALA A 100 11.65 -7.37 1.31
N ALA A 101 10.99 -8.52 1.17
CA ALA A 101 11.47 -9.63 0.34
C ALA A 101 11.54 -9.25 -1.15
N LEU A 102 10.52 -8.55 -1.65
CA LEU A 102 10.48 -8.07 -3.04
C LEU A 102 11.57 -7.02 -3.30
N ALA A 103 11.83 -6.13 -2.35
CA ALA A 103 12.91 -5.15 -2.43
C ALA A 103 14.29 -5.82 -2.46
N ALA A 104 14.53 -6.83 -1.62
CA ALA A 104 15.79 -7.58 -1.61
C ALA A 104 16.05 -8.31 -2.93
N ASN A 105 15.03 -8.91 -3.53
CA ASN A 105 15.12 -9.63 -4.80
C ASN A 105 15.27 -8.69 -6.02
N GLY A 106 14.89 -7.42 -5.90
CA GLY A 106 14.99 -6.43 -6.96
C GLY A 106 16.40 -5.86 -7.18
N ASN A 107 17.30 -5.97 -6.19
CA ASN A 107 18.64 -5.38 -6.22
C ASN A 107 19.73 -6.28 -6.85
N GLY A 108 19.37 -7.46 -7.38
CA GLY A 108 20.34 -8.44 -7.92
C GLY A 108 20.62 -8.36 -9.43
N ALA A 109 20.05 -7.41 -10.17
CA ALA A 109 20.10 -7.39 -11.63
C ALA A 109 20.95 -6.23 -12.19
N SER A 110 22.22 -6.17 -11.82
CA SER A 110 23.20 -5.34 -12.56
C SER A 110 24.63 -5.78 -12.30
N THR A 111 25.09 -6.85 -12.96
CA THR A 111 26.48 -7.04 -13.44
C THR A 111 26.47 -8.25 -14.38
N GLN A 112 26.18 -8.03 -15.66
CA GLN A 112 26.68 -8.91 -16.71
C GLN A 112 27.88 -8.20 -17.32
N GLU A 113 29.06 -8.46 -16.76
CA GLU A 113 30.32 -8.22 -17.47
C GLU A 113 30.38 -9.21 -18.64
N VAL A 114 30.16 -8.68 -19.84
CA VAL A 114 30.39 -9.42 -21.07
C VAL A 114 31.89 -9.41 -21.31
N HIS A 115 32.60 -10.43 -20.84
CA HIS A 115 33.96 -10.69 -21.28
C HIS A 115 33.92 -11.13 -22.75
N HIS A 116 34.20 -10.19 -23.63
CA HIS A 116 34.60 -10.45 -25.01
C HIS A 116 36.09 -10.81 -24.99
N ALA A 117 36.43 -12.05 -25.29
CA ALA A 117 37.78 -12.44 -25.68
C ALA A 117 37.69 -13.55 -26.73
N ALA A 118 38.03 -13.19 -27.96
CA ALA A 118 38.55 -14.08 -28.99
C ALA A 118 39.95 -13.56 -29.33
#